data_AF-A0A2V6IAC1-F1
#
_entry.id   AF-A0A2V6IAC1-F1
#
_cell.length_a   1.000
_cell.length_b   1.000
_cell.length_c   1.000
_cell.angle_alpha   90.00
_cell.angle_beta   90.00
_cell.angle_gamma   90.00
#
_symmetry.space_group_name_H-M   'P 1'
#
loop_
_entity.id
_entity.type
_entity.pdbx_description
1 polymer ?
#
loop_
_entity_poly.entity_id
_entity_poly.type
_entity_poly.pdbx_seq_one_letter_code
_entity_poly.pdbx_strand_id
1 'polypeptide(L)'
;MTATRDACSLVSKPEVESVQAAPMKEAKRSERSDGVFWVSQCFYTASEFSKSVNLALVQNDAKQRSKRSPKDFWKEKFGPYSGNQNGSDEESERKSPNENETGVPPKKISGLGDEAYWVSNRFGGVLYVLKGDVFISVGIGGTDDEDTKLKKAKVLAQKALQRL
;
A
#
# COMPACT_ATOMS: atom_id res chain seq x y z
N MET A 1 13.42 -20.15 -11.91
CA MET A 1 13.94 -19.34 -10.77
C MET A 1 13.18 -18.03 -10.77
N THR A 2 12.16 -17.89 -9.93
CA THR A 2 11.39 -16.65 -9.85
C THR A 2 12.24 -15.65 -9.07
N ALA A 3 12.79 -14.64 -9.74
CA ALA A 3 13.53 -13.58 -9.07
C ALA A 3 12.61 -12.91 -8.05
N THR A 4 13.05 -12.87 -6.80
CA THR A 4 12.34 -12.15 -5.73
C THR A 4 12.21 -10.69 -6.14
N ARG A 5 10.99 -10.25 -6.47
CA ARG A 5 10.74 -8.89 -6.97
C ARG A 5 10.95 -7.89 -5.86
N ASP A 6 11.62 -6.79 -6.17
CA ASP A 6 11.96 -5.75 -5.20
C ASP A 6 11.11 -4.49 -5.38
N ALA A 7 10.66 -3.87 -4.28
CA ALA A 7 9.84 -2.67 -4.30
C ALA A 7 10.52 -1.48 -5.00
N CYS A 8 11.83 -1.26 -4.85
CA CYS A 8 12.52 -0.16 -5.54
C CYS A 8 12.64 -0.38 -7.05
N SER A 9 12.45 -1.61 -7.54
CA SER A 9 12.39 -1.90 -8.97
C SER A 9 11.02 -1.60 -9.60
N LEU A 10 9.97 -1.45 -8.78
CA LEU A 10 8.60 -1.25 -9.25
C LEU A 10 8.31 0.21 -9.64
N VAL A 11 8.99 1.16 -9.01
CA VAL A 11 8.85 2.59 -9.29
C VAL A 11 10.23 3.22 -9.25
N SER A 12 10.57 4.02 -10.25
CA SER A 12 11.87 4.70 -10.26
C SER A 12 11.85 5.99 -9.44
N LYS A 13 13.01 6.39 -8.92
CA LYS A 13 13.17 7.68 -8.21
C LYS A 13 12.63 8.88 -9.02
N PRO A 14 12.92 9.05 -10.33
CA PRO A 14 12.39 10.16 -11.12
C PRO A 14 10.86 10.14 -11.25
N GLU A 15 10.24 8.96 -11.29
CA GLU A 15 8.78 8.85 -11.28
C GLU A 15 8.18 9.33 -9.96
N VAL A 16 8.81 8.99 -8.83
CA VAL A 16 8.40 9.48 -7.51
C VAL A 16 8.59 10.99 -7.41
N GLU A 17 9.72 11.54 -7.89
CA GLU A 17 9.97 12.98 -7.93
C GLU A 17 8.90 13.73 -8.72
N SER A 18 8.54 13.21 -9.89
CA SER A 18 7.49 13.77 -10.74
C SER A 18 6.13 13.78 -10.05
N VAL A 19 5.75 12.67 -9.39
CA VAL A 19 4.44 12.58 -8.70
C VAL A 19 4.40 13.39 -7.42
N GLN A 20 5.48 13.40 -6.64
CA GLN A 20 5.53 14.20 -5.43
C GLN A 20 5.78 15.69 -5.70
N ALA A 21 6.21 16.07 -6.92
CA ALA A 21 6.68 17.41 -7.23
C ALA A 21 7.73 17.89 -6.21
N ALA A 22 8.61 16.98 -5.79
CA ALA A 22 9.65 17.23 -4.80
C ALA A 22 10.91 16.42 -5.13
N PRO A 23 12.11 16.99 -4.92
CA PRO A 23 13.35 16.27 -5.19
C PRO A 23 13.53 15.14 -4.16
N MET A 24 13.91 13.96 -4.66
CA MET A 24 14.26 12.81 -3.83
C MET A 24 15.78 12.78 -3.68
N LYS A 25 16.28 12.58 -2.47
CA LYS A 25 17.72 12.41 -2.21
C LYS A 25 18.13 11.00 -2.58
N GLU A 26 17.41 10.02 -2.06
CA GLU A 26 17.75 8.60 -2.14
C GLU A 26 16.50 7.73 -2.25
N ALA A 27 16.72 6.48 -2.68
CA ALA A 27 15.74 5.41 -2.63
C ALA A 27 16.39 4.25 -1.87
N LYS A 28 15.99 4.05 -0.61
CA LYS A 28 16.57 3.05 0.28
C LYS A 28 15.72 1.78 0.26
N ARG A 29 16.36 0.69 -0.15
CA ARG A 29 15.79 -0.66 -0.09
C ARG A 29 15.94 -1.25 1.30
N SER A 30 14.90 -1.91 1.79
CA SER A 30 14.96 -2.84 2.91
C SER A 30 14.11 -4.07 2.63
N GLU A 31 14.56 -5.21 3.14
CA GLU A 31 13.86 -6.49 3.00
C GLU A 31 13.75 -7.14 4.36
N ARG A 32 12.61 -7.77 4.63
CA ARG A 32 12.41 -8.57 5.83
C ARG A 32 11.52 -9.76 5.53
N SER A 33 11.80 -10.86 6.20
CA SER A 33 10.85 -11.96 6.38
C SER A 33 10.22 -11.80 7.75
N ASP A 34 8.89 -11.82 7.82
CA ASP A 34 8.14 -11.71 9.08
C ASP A 34 7.63 -13.06 9.60
N GLY A 35 8.14 -14.17 9.05
CA GLY A 35 7.68 -15.51 9.40
C GLY A 35 6.57 -16.05 8.48
N VAL A 36 5.92 -15.19 7.70
CA VAL A 36 4.83 -15.59 6.79
C VAL A 36 5.04 -14.99 5.40
N PHE A 37 5.37 -13.71 5.37
CA PHE A 37 5.58 -12.93 4.18
C PHE A 37 7.03 -12.51 4.05
N TRP A 38 7.46 -12.42 2.80
CA TRP A 38 8.59 -11.62 2.43
C TRP A 38 8.09 -10.22 2.06
N VAL A 39 8.65 -9.22 2.73
CA VAL A 39 8.33 -7.81 2.55
C VAL A 39 9.57 -7.11 2.02
N SER A 40 9.50 -6.59 0.81
CA SER A 40 10.46 -5.59 0.31
C SER A 40 9.84 -4.21 0.43
N GLN A 41 10.62 -3.27 0.92
CA GLN A 41 10.23 -1.89 1.11
C GLN A 41 11.24 -0.99 0.39
N CYS A 42 10.72 0.01 -0.31
CA CYS A 42 11.47 1.11 -0.86
C CYS A 42 11.02 2.42 -0.22
N PHE A 43 11.94 3.05 0.51
CA PHE A 43 11.73 4.36 1.11
C PHE A 43 12.43 5.42 0.28
N TYR A 44 11.64 6.29 -0.36
CA TYR A 44 12.14 7.42 -1.15
C TYR A 44 12.22 8.64 -0.22
N THR A 45 13.44 8.95 0.21
CA THR A 45 13.69 10.08 1.10
C THR A 45 13.68 11.37 0.28
N ALA A 46 12.69 12.24 0.52
CA ALA A 46 12.63 13.56 -0.10
C ALA A 46 13.64 14.53 0.54
N SER A 47 14.01 15.60 -0.16
CA SER A 47 14.84 16.67 0.43
C SER A 47 14.15 17.32 1.63
N GLU A 48 12.84 17.55 1.51
CA GLU A 48 11.94 17.86 2.60
C GLU A 48 11.39 16.53 3.14
N PHE A 49 11.91 16.04 4.27
CA PHE A 49 11.63 14.69 4.76
C PHE A 49 10.13 14.37 4.91
N SER A 50 9.31 15.39 5.22
CA SER A 50 7.85 15.27 5.30
C SER A 50 7.25 14.67 4.04
N LYS A 51 7.79 14.98 2.85
CA LYS A 51 7.35 14.57 1.51
C LYS A 51 7.91 13.21 1.04
N SER A 52 8.48 12.44 1.96
CA SER A 52 9.01 11.11 1.63
C SER A 52 7.89 10.14 1.28
N VAL A 53 8.21 9.17 0.43
CA VAL A 53 7.25 8.16 -0.04
C VAL A 53 7.71 6.78 0.42
N ASN A 54 6.76 5.97 0.86
CA ASN A 54 7.01 4.58 1.22
C ASN A 54 6.23 3.64 0.29
N LEU A 55 6.94 2.73 -0.37
CA LEU A 55 6.35 1.65 -1.17
C LEU A 55 6.78 0.32 -0.57
N ALA A 56 5.84 -0.56 -0.23
CA ALA A 56 6.15 -1.93 0.14
C ALA A 56 5.49 -2.92 -0.82
N LEU A 57 6.19 -4.00 -1.12
CA LEU A 57 5.71 -5.20 -1.81
C LEU A 57 5.69 -6.34 -0.80
N VAL A 58 4.53 -6.97 -0.64
CA VAL A 58 4.34 -8.13 0.22
C VAL A 58 3.99 -9.34 -0.63
N GLN A 59 4.73 -10.41 -0.43
CA GLN A 59 4.61 -11.65 -1.18
C GLN A 59 4.89 -12.85 -0.25
N ASN A 60 4.51 -14.05 -0.68
CA ASN A 60 4.86 -15.26 0.07
C ASN A 60 6.37 -15.38 0.22
N ASP A 61 6.82 -15.71 1.44
CA ASP A 61 8.22 -16.07 1.62
C ASP A 61 8.46 -17.49 1.10
N ALA A 62 9.19 -17.60 -0.01
CA ALA A 62 9.52 -18.88 -0.64
C ALA A 62 10.34 -19.83 0.27
N LYS A 63 11.01 -19.29 1.31
CA LYS A 63 11.75 -20.07 2.29
C LYS A 63 10.84 -20.68 3.36
N GLN A 64 9.60 -20.22 3.45
CA GLN A 64 8.62 -20.62 4.45
C GLN A 64 7.57 -21.52 3.80
N ARG A 65 7.23 -22.65 4.43
CA ARG A 65 6.06 -23.46 4.05
C ARG A 65 4.79 -22.91 4.71
N SER A 66 4.61 -21.59 4.65
CA SER A 66 3.41 -20.95 5.19
C SER A 66 2.19 -21.40 4.38
N LYS A 67 1.12 -21.77 5.07
CA LYS A 67 -0.20 -21.97 4.45
C LYS A 67 -0.95 -20.65 4.24
N ARG A 68 -0.52 -19.57 4.91
CA ARG A 68 -1.15 -18.25 4.83
C ARG A 68 -0.56 -17.48 3.65
N SER A 69 -1.44 -17.11 2.72
CA SER A 69 -1.13 -16.33 1.53
C SER A 69 -1.42 -14.83 1.73
N PRO A 70 -0.89 -13.95 0.86
CA PRO A 70 -1.26 -12.54 0.86
C PRO A 70 -2.76 -12.30 0.66
N LYS A 71 -3.46 -13.21 -0.04
CA LYS A 71 -4.93 -13.19 -0.16
C LYS A 71 -5.64 -13.50 1.15
N ASP A 72 -5.11 -14.40 1.98
CA ASP A 72 -5.69 -14.69 3.29
C ASP A 72 -5.56 -13.48 4.22
N PHE A 73 -4.39 -12.85 4.23
CA PHE A 73 -4.20 -11.58 4.93
C PHE A 73 -5.16 -10.50 4.40
N TRP A 74 -5.32 -10.40 3.08
CA TRP A 74 -6.22 -9.45 2.46
C TRP A 74 -7.67 -9.67 2.89
N LYS A 75 -8.15 -10.91 2.85
CA LYS A 75 -9.51 -11.26 3.27
C LYS A 75 -9.74 -10.97 4.74
N GLU A 76 -8.76 -11.22 5.61
CA GLU A 76 -8.84 -10.89 7.02
C GLU A 76 -8.90 -9.37 7.26
N LYS A 77 -8.04 -8.61 6.56
CA LYS A 77 -7.95 -7.15 6.73
C LYS A 77 -9.12 -6.40 6.10
N PHE A 78 -9.56 -6.82 4.91
CA PHE A 78 -10.51 -6.06 4.09
C PHE A 78 -11.82 -6.78 3.78
N GLY A 79 -11.92 -8.09 4.04
CA GLY A 79 -13.14 -8.88 3.82
C GLY A 79 -14.38 -8.35 4.53
N PRO A 80 -14.30 -7.78 5.75
CA PRO A 80 -15.46 -7.12 6.38
C PRO A 80 -16.02 -5.94 5.56
N TYR A 81 -15.23 -5.34 4.67
CA TYR A 81 -15.59 -4.16 3.87
C TYR A 81 -15.85 -4.47 2.38
N SER A 82 -15.74 -5.74 1.96
CA SER A 82 -15.88 -6.09 0.53
C SER A 82 -17.33 -6.08 0.02
N GLY A 83 -18.32 -6.07 0.92
CA GLY A 83 -19.75 -6.23 0.62
C GLY A 83 -20.63 -4.97 0.65
N ASN A 84 -20.12 -3.80 1.07
CA ASN A 84 -20.92 -2.57 1.13
C ASN A 84 -20.67 -1.69 -0.10
N GLN A 85 -21.26 -2.09 -1.23
CA GLN A 85 -21.51 -1.19 -2.36
C GLN A 85 -23.01 -1.00 -2.52
N ASN A 86 -23.64 -0.32 -1.57
CA ASN A 86 -24.87 0.43 -1.77
C ASN A 86 -24.82 1.57 -0.74
N GLY A 87 -24.86 2.80 -1.26
CA GLY A 87 -24.38 3.98 -0.55
C GLY A 87 -25.27 4.45 0.59
N SER A 88 -24.63 5.14 1.53
CA SER A 88 -25.16 6.27 2.31
C SER A 88 -24.12 6.65 3.36
N ASP A 89 -23.89 7.95 3.51
CA ASP A 89 -23.01 8.59 4.49
C ASP A 89 -23.47 8.43 5.95
N GLU A 90 -23.92 7.25 6.37
CA GLU A 90 -24.38 7.03 7.75
C GLU A 90 -23.90 5.69 8.31
N GLU A 91 -23.10 5.81 9.36
CA GLU A 91 -23.00 4.90 10.50
C GLU A 91 -22.77 3.41 10.21
N SER A 92 -21.51 2.97 10.30
CA SER A 92 -21.20 1.56 10.56
C SER A 92 -20.26 1.42 11.74
N GLU A 93 -20.85 1.57 12.92
CA GLU A 93 -20.37 0.90 14.12
C GLU A 93 -20.47 -0.63 13.94
N ARG A 94 -19.42 -1.25 13.39
CA ARG A 94 -19.17 -2.69 13.54
C ARG A 94 -17.69 -2.92 13.85
N LYS A 95 -17.37 -2.90 15.15
CA LYS A 95 -16.16 -3.49 15.78
C LYS A 95 -16.05 -4.97 15.34
N SER A 96 -14.95 -5.68 15.13
CA SER A 96 -13.48 -5.63 15.41
C SER A 96 -12.84 -6.84 14.62
N PRO A 97 -11.50 -7.08 14.45
CA PRO A 97 -10.48 -7.06 15.51
C PRO A 97 -9.06 -6.62 15.07
N ASN A 98 -8.63 -5.43 15.52
CA ASN A 98 -7.35 -5.23 16.19
C ASN A 98 -7.39 -3.84 16.85
N GLU A 99 -7.32 -3.79 18.18
CA GLU A 99 -7.61 -2.60 19.00
C GLU A 99 -6.54 -1.48 18.95
N ASN A 100 -5.81 -1.34 17.84
CA ASN A 100 -4.80 -0.30 17.67
C ASN A 100 -5.06 0.65 16.48
N GLU A 101 -6.15 0.47 15.72
CA GLU A 101 -6.54 1.37 14.63
C GLU A 101 -8.04 1.70 14.76
N THR A 102 -8.39 2.56 15.72
CA THR A 102 -9.70 3.26 15.83
C THR A 102 -9.86 4.25 14.67
N GLY A 103 -9.86 3.74 13.45
CA GLY A 103 -9.85 4.53 12.22
C GLY A 103 -11.15 4.41 11.43
N VAL A 104 -11.44 5.46 10.65
CA VAL A 104 -12.45 5.49 9.58
C VAL A 104 -12.35 4.20 8.75
N PRO A 105 -13.48 3.54 8.39
CA PRO A 105 -13.46 2.35 7.56
C PRO A 105 -12.65 2.52 6.27
N PRO A 106 -11.88 1.51 5.82
CA PRO A 106 -11.13 1.59 4.59
C PRO A 106 -12.03 1.89 3.37
N LYS A 107 -11.66 2.89 2.57
CA LYS A 107 -12.38 3.27 1.35
C LYS A 107 -11.98 2.37 0.19
N LYS A 108 -12.92 1.60 -0.35
CA LYS A 108 -12.67 0.74 -1.53
C LYS A 108 -12.36 1.60 -2.76
N ILE A 109 -11.33 1.20 -3.50
CA ILE A 109 -10.86 1.88 -4.70
C ILE A 109 -11.06 0.95 -5.90
N SER A 110 -11.84 1.38 -6.88
CA SER A 110 -12.04 0.66 -8.13
C SER A 110 -10.93 0.93 -9.15
N GLY A 111 -10.72 -0.02 -10.07
CA GLY A 111 -9.83 0.15 -11.22
C GLY A 111 -8.33 0.01 -10.92
N LEU A 112 -7.95 -0.51 -9.75
CA LEU A 112 -6.55 -0.78 -9.38
C LEU A 112 -6.39 -2.20 -8.85
N GLY A 113 -5.44 -2.94 -9.41
CA GLY A 113 -5.20 -4.31 -9.03
C GLY A 113 -6.42 -5.21 -9.24
N ASP A 114 -6.50 -6.27 -8.46
CA ASP A 114 -7.69 -7.11 -8.35
C ASP A 114 -8.64 -6.52 -7.29
N GLU A 115 -8.08 -6.00 -6.19
CA GLU A 115 -8.79 -5.20 -5.20
C GLU A 115 -7.87 -4.11 -4.66
N ALA A 116 -8.44 -2.97 -4.24
CA ALA A 116 -7.68 -1.88 -3.63
C ALA A 116 -8.49 -1.16 -2.55
N TYR A 117 -7.80 -0.73 -1.49
CA TYR A 117 -8.38 0.00 -0.36
C TYR A 117 -7.46 1.13 0.07
N TRP A 118 -8.08 2.26 0.40
CA TRP A 118 -7.42 3.37 1.06
C TRP A 118 -7.72 3.34 2.55
N VAL A 119 -6.68 3.31 3.37
CA VAL A 119 -6.78 3.34 4.83
C VAL A 119 -6.33 4.70 5.31
N SER A 120 -7.27 5.55 5.72
CA SER A 120 -6.99 6.89 6.25
C SER A 120 -6.28 6.80 7.61
N ASN A 121 -5.35 7.72 7.85
CA ASN A 121 -4.68 7.87 9.14
C ASN A 121 -4.38 9.35 9.40
N ARG A 122 -3.86 9.69 10.59
CA ARG A 122 -3.54 11.09 10.97
C ARG A 122 -2.56 11.82 10.02
N PHE A 123 -1.85 11.09 9.16
CA PHE A 123 -0.88 11.61 8.21
C PHE A 123 -1.38 11.61 6.76
N GLY A 124 -2.66 11.27 6.54
CA GLY A 124 -3.29 11.28 5.22
C GLY A 124 -3.40 9.90 4.56
N GLY A 125 -3.06 8.80 5.22
CA GLY A 125 -3.45 7.45 4.78
C GLY A 125 -2.45 6.65 3.95
N VAL A 126 -2.80 5.40 3.68
CA VAL A 126 -2.00 4.42 2.90
C VAL A 126 -2.91 3.69 1.91
N LEU A 127 -2.48 3.62 0.64
CA LEU A 127 -3.15 2.84 -0.39
C LEU A 127 -2.63 1.41 -0.39
N TYR A 128 -3.53 0.43 -0.25
CA TYR A 128 -3.24 -0.99 -0.40
C TYR A 128 -3.83 -1.49 -1.72
N VAL A 129 -3.07 -2.29 -2.47
CA VAL A 129 -3.53 -2.86 -3.75
C VAL A 129 -3.10 -4.32 -3.86
N LEU A 130 -4.07 -5.22 -3.96
CA LEU A 130 -3.88 -6.64 -4.21
C LEU A 130 -3.73 -6.90 -5.71
N LYS A 131 -2.78 -7.75 -6.10
CA LYS A 131 -2.65 -8.25 -7.47
C LYS A 131 -2.13 -9.68 -7.47
N GLY A 132 -2.94 -10.63 -7.90
CA GLY A 132 -2.60 -12.05 -7.82
C GLY A 132 -2.32 -12.44 -6.37
N ASP A 133 -1.18 -13.11 -6.13
CA ASP A 133 -0.76 -13.54 -4.80
C ASP A 133 0.25 -12.59 -4.15
N VAL A 134 0.24 -11.31 -4.53
CA VAL A 134 1.04 -10.25 -3.89
C VAL A 134 0.17 -9.04 -3.63
N PHE A 135 0.58 -8.17 -2.71
CA PHE A 135 -0.01 -6.83 -2.61
C PHE A 135 1.06 -5.77 -2.39
N ILE A 136 0.76 -4.55 -2.80
CA ILE A 136 1.60 -3.37 -2.52
C ILE A 136 0.90 -2.44 -1.54
N SER A 137 1.68 -1.70 -0.77
CA SER A 137 1.20 -0.54 -0.01
C SER A 137 1.99 0.72 -0.36
N VAL A 138 1.30 1.84 -0.50
CA VAL A 138 1.86 3.14 -0.88
C VAL A 138 1.46 4.19 0.13
N GLY A 139 2.43 4.74 0.85
CA GLY A 139 2.25 5.88 1.74
C GLY A 139 2.85 7.15 1.13
N ILE A 140 2.08 8.24 1.16
CA ILE A 140 2.48 9.54 0.61
C ILE A 140 2.67 10.53 1.77
N GLY A 141 3.89 11.06 1.88
CA GLY A 141 4.21 12.15 2.78
C GLY A 141 3.66 13.51 2.32
N GLY A 142 3.98 14.54 3.10
CA GLY A 142 3.69 15.94 2.79
C GLY A 142 2.42 16.45 3.47
N THR A 143 2.11 17.72 3.19
CA THR A 143 1.00 18.46 3.78
C THR A 143 -0.24 18.50 2.88
N ASP A 144 -0.21 17.79 1.75
CA ASP A 144 -1.36 17.70 0.86
C ASP A 144 -2.56 17.05 1.58
N ASP A 145 -3.76 17.42 1.15
CA ASP A 145 -5.00 16.82 1.59
C ASP A 145 -5.10 15.33 1.19
N GLU A 146 -6.04 14.61 1.82
CA GLU A 146 -6.21 13.18 1.63
C GLU A 146 -6.52 12.80 0.17
N ASP A 147 -7.36 13.57 -0.53
CA ASP A 147 -7.72 13.26 -1.92
C ASP A 147 -6.53 13.45 -2.86
N THR A 148 -5.72 14.48 -2.63
CA THR A 148 -4.48 14.71 -3.38
C THR A 148 -3.46 13.60 -3.11
N LYS A 149 -3.29 13.17 -1.85
CA LYS A 149 -2.42 12.04 -1.49
C LYS A 149 -2.89 10.73 -2.11
N LEU A 150 -4.20 10.46 -2.08
CA LEU A 150 -4.78 9.30 -2.72
C LEU A 150 -4.53 9.32 -4.24
N LYS A 151 -4.74 10.45 -4.93
CA LYS A 151 -4.44 10.58 -6.38
C LYS A 151 -2.97 10.25 -6.67
N LYS A 152 -2.03 10.81 -5.90
CA LYS A 152 -0.59 10.50 -6.03
C LYS A 152 -0.30 9.03 -5.79
N ALA A 153 -0.85 8.45 -4.73
CA ALA A 153 -0.71 7.03 -4.41
C ALA A 153 -1.23 6.12 -5.54
N LYS A 154 -2.37 6.46 -6.15
CA LYS A 154 -2.93 5.72 -7.29
C LYS A 154 -1.98 5.73 -8.49
N VAL A 155 -1.39 6.88 -8.82
CA VAL A 155 -0.42 6.98 -9.94
C VAL A 155 0.81 6.11 -9.68
N LEU A 156 1.37 6.15 -8.47
CA LEU A 156 2.51 5.30 -8.11
C LEU A 156 2.14 3.82 -8.10
N ALA A 157 0.96 3.46 -7.60
CA ALA A 157 0.47 2.09 -7.61
C ALA A 157 0.28 1.58 -9.04
N GLN A 158 -0.27 2.37 -9.96
CA GLN A 158 -0.39 2.00 -11.37
C GLN A 158 0.97 1.71 -12.01
N LYS A 159 1.97 2.57 -11.76
CA LYS A 159 3.34 2.36 -12.22
C LYS A 159 3.96 1.10 -11.65
N ALA A 160 3.74 0.83 -10.37
CA ALA A 160 4.21 -0.40 -9.73
C ALA A 160 3.57 -1.65 -10.35
N LEU A 161 2.26 -1.62 -10.57
CA LEU A 161 1.50 -2.74 -11.17
C LEU A 161 1.95 -3.07 -12.59
N GLN A 162 2.42 -2.09 -13.37
CA GLN A 162 2.97 -2.33 -14.71
C GLN A 162 4.27 -3.16 -14.71
N ARG A 163 4.95 -3.24 -13.56
CA ARG A 163 6.22 -3.96 -13.38
C ARG A 163 6.10 -5.19 -12.49
N LEU A 164 4.87 -5.51 -12.06
CA LEU A 164 4.50 -6.71 -11.31
C LEU A 164 4.14 -7.89 -12.23
#